data_AF-A0A7S2A525-F1
#
_entry.id   AF-A0A7S2A525-F1
#
_cell.length_a   1.000
_cell.length_b   1.000
_cell.length_c   1.000
_cell.angle_alpha   90.00
_cell.angle_beta   90.00
_cell.angle_gamma   90.00
#
_symmetry.space_group_name_H-M   'P 1'
#
loop_
_entity.id
_entity.type
_entity.pdbx_description
1 polymer ?
#
loop_
_entity_poly.entity_id
_entity_poly.type
_entity_poly.pdbx_seq_one_letter_code
_entity_poly.pdbx_strand_id
1 'polypeptide(L)'
;RPHKRPRDLDPSEHSPLVKAFGELVRKMWSDRRFKSTVDPHTFVQAVSDASDRRYRVGRQAEAGEFLAWLLHRLHVGLGGTRRAGSSVVHECFRGTVEVTT
;
A
#
# COMPACT_ATOMS: atom_id res chain seq x y z
N ARG A 1 -20.22 15.82 8.55
CA ARG A 1 -19.70 16.42 7.29
C ARG A 1 -19.80 15.35 6.21
N PRO A 2 -20.27 15.62 4.98
CA PRO A 2 -20.32 14.57 3.98
C PRO A 2 -18.89 14.12 3.66
N HIS A 3 -18.57 12.85 3.93
CA HIS A 3 -17.34 12.22 3.46
C HIS A 3 -17.36 12.32 1.93
N LYS A 4 -16.57 13.24 1.36
CA LYS A 4 -16.27 13.21 -0.07
C LYS A 4 -15.58 11.88 -0.31
N ARG A 5 -16.25 10.96 -1.02
CA ARG A 5 -15.63 9.69 -1.41
C ARG A 5 -14.31 10.02 -2.10
N PRO A 6 -13.22 9.29 -1.77
CA PRO A 6 -12.03 9.27 -2.62
C PRO A 6 -12.46 9.05 -4.07
N ARG A 7 -11.69 9.54 -5.06
CA ARG A 7 -12.01 9.24 -6.46
C ARG A 7 -12.13 7.72 -6.61
N ASP A 8 -13.33 7.26 -6.97
CA ASP A 8 -13.60 5.87 -7.27
C ASP A 8 -12.94 5.57 -8.63
N LEU A 9 -11.64 5.26 -8.60
CA LEU A 9 -10.91 4.80 -9.78
C LEU A 9 -11.44 3.43 -10.21
N ASP A 10 -11.45 3.18 -11.53
CA ASP A 10 -11.71 1.84 -12.02
C ASP A 10 -10.61 0.90 -11.49
N PRO A 11 -10.95 -0.28 -10.95
CA PRO A 11 -9.95 -1.23 -10.46
C PRO A 11 -8.86 -1.58 -11.48
N SER A 12 -9.13 -1.46 -12.77
CA SER A 12 -8.15 -1.63 -13.85
C SER A 12 -7.03 -0.59 -13.81
N GLU A 13 -7.32 0.64 -13.37
CA GLU A 13 -6.37 1.76 -13.26
C GLU A 13 -5.45 1.68 -12.03
N HIS A 14 -5.73 0.78 -11.09
CA HIS A 14 -4.86 0.57 -9.94
C HIS A 14 -3.53 -0.06 -10.33
N SER A 15 -2.45 0.42 -9.71
CA SER A 15 -1.11 -0.14 -9.92
C SER A 15 -1.05 -1.64 -9.55
N PRO A 16 -0.17 -2.44 -10.20
CA PRO A 16 0.01 -3.85 -9.86
C PRO A 16 0.31 -4.08 -8.38
N LEU A 17 1.06 -3.18 -7.74
CA LEU A 17 1.37 -3.23 -6.31
C LEU A 17 0.11 -3.14 -5.44
N VAL A 18 -0.81 -2.22 -5.77
CA VAL A 18 -2.08 -2.06 -5.04
C VAL A 18 -2.95 -3.31 -5.17
N LYS A 19 -3.03 -3.87 -6.39
CA LYS A 19 -3.76 -5.12 -6.65
C LYS A 19 -3.19 -6.29 -5.84
N ALA A 20 -1.89 -6.50 -5.91
CA ALA A 20 -1.19 -7.57 -5.20
C ALA A 20 -1.29 -7.41 -3.67
N PHE A 21 -1.16 -6.19 -3.15
CA PHE A 21 -1.35 -5.90 -1.73
C PHE A 21 -2.77 -6.21 -1.27
N GLY A 22 -3.78 -5.76 -2.02
CA GLY A 22 -5.19 -6.05 -1.71
C GLY A 22 -5.49 -7.55 -1.74
N GLU A 23 -4.95 -8.29 -2.70
CA GLU A 23 -5.08 -9.76 -2.75
C GLU A 23 -4.42 -10.43 -1.55
N LEU A 24 -3.21 -10.01 -1.18
CA LEU A 24 -2.50 -10.53 -0.02
C LEU A 24 -3.32 -10.30 1.25
N VAL A 25 -3.81 -9.08 1.47
CA VAL A 25 -4.63 -8.74 2.65
C VAL A 25 -5.93 -9.57 2.66
N ARG A 26 -6.64 -9.71 1.54
CA ARG A 26 -7.84 -10.56 1.46
C ARG A 26 -7.52 -12.02 1.77
N LYS A 27 -6.41 -12.55 1.26
CA LYS A 27 -5.92 -13.88 1.60
C LYS A 27 -5.60 -13.97 3.09
N MET A 28 -4.98 -12.95 3.70
CA MET A 28 -4.64 -12.89 5.12
C MET A 28 -5.82 -12.76 6.07
N TRP A 29 -6.99 -12.32 5.60
CA TRP A 29 -8.21 -12.15 6.41
C TRP A 29 -9.37 -13.06 5.99
N SER A 30 -9.17 -13.97 5.02
CA SER A 30 -10.19 -14.96 4.64
C SER A 30 -10.40 -16.00 5.74
N ASP A 31 -11.66 -16.24 6.11
CA ASP A 31 -12.13 -17.25 7.06
C ASP A 31 -12.10 -18.68 6.49
N ARG A 32 -12.07 -18.83 5.16
CA ARG A 32 -12.10 -20.10 4.43
C ARG A 32 -10.72 -20.58 3.96
N ARG A 33 -9.68 -20.36 4.76
CA ARG A 33 -8.32 -20.80 4.40
C ARG A 33 -8.07 -22.27 4.76
N PHE A 34 -7.60 -23.01 3.77
CA PHE A 34 -7.21 -24.42 3.93
C PHE A 34 -5.84 -24.59 4.64
N LYS A 35 -4.98 -23.57 4.59
CA LYS A 35 -3.65 -23.55 5.24
C LYS A 35 -3.51 -22.30 6.11
N SER A 36 -2.83 -22.43 7.24
CA SER A 36 -2.55 -21.32 8.18
C SER A 36 -1.56 -20.29 7.63
N THR A 37 -0.76 -20.67 6.63
CA THR A 37 0.24 -19.80 5.98
C THR A 37 -0.32 -19.16 4.71
N VAL A 38 -0.01 -17.88 4.50
CA VAL A 38 -0.31 -17.17 3.24
C VAL A 38 1.00 -16.93 2.50
N ASP A 39 1.04 -17.29 1.23
CA ASP A 39 2.19 -17.04 0.36
C ASP A 39 2.18 -15.58 -0.15
N PRO A 40 3.23 -14.77 0.15
CA PRO A 40 3.31 -13.38 -0.27
C PRO A 40 4.05 -13.19 -1.61
N HIS A 41 4.46 -14.25 -2.32
CA HIS A 41 5.33 -14.16 -3.49
C HIS A 41 4.89 -13.10 -4.52
N THR A 42 3.60 -13.10 -4.90
CA THR A 42 3.06 -12.11 -5.85
C THR A 42 3.24 -10.66 -5.37
N PHE A 43 3.01 -10.42 -4.08
CA PHE A 43 3.21 -9.10 -3.48
C PHE A 43 4.69 -8.72 -3.45
N VAL A 44 5.56 -9.65 -3.07
CA VAL A 44 7.00 -9.44 -3.00
C VAL A 44 7.60 -9.14 -4.39
N GLN A 45 7.13 -9.81 -5.43
CA GLN A 45 7.51 -9.48 -6.82
C GLN A 45 7.06 -8.07 -7.21
N ALA A 46 5.79 -7.72 -6.98
CA ALA A 46 5.28 -6.39 -7.28
C ALA A 46 6.02 -5.28 -6.51
N VAL A 47 6.46 -5.57 -5.28
CA VAL A 47 7.32 -4.68 -4.49
C VAL A 47 8.69 -4.50 -5.13
N SER A 48 9.33 -5.60 -5.54
CA SER A 48 10.64 -5.56 -6.21
C SER A 48 10.56 -4.74 -7.51
N ASP A 49 9.55 -4.96 -8.33
CA ASP A 49 9.38 -4.27 -9.61
C ASP A 49 9.05 -2.79 -9.40
N ALA A 50 8.11 -2.46 -8.50
CA ALA A 50 7.72 -1.07 -8.22
C ALA A 50 8.80 -0.24 -7.52
N SER A 51 9.84 -0.90 -6.98
CA SER A 51 10.95 -0.27 -6.25
C SER A 51 12.25 -0.25 -7.05
N ASP A 52 12.22 -0.58 -8.35
CA ASP A 52 13.42 -0.72 -9.18
C ASP A 52 14.46 -1.66 -8.54
N ARG A 53 13.97 -2.80 -8.01
CA ARG A 53 14.74 -3.86 -7.34
C ARG A 53 15.43 -3.44 -6.04
N ARG A 54 15.09 -2.29 -5.48
CA ARG A 54 15.56 -1.85 -4.16
C ARG A 54 15.15 -2.81 -3.05
N TYR A 55 13.89 -3.27 -3.07
CA TYR A 55 13.37 -4.25 -2.11
C TYR A 55 13.23 -5.62 -2.79
N ARG A 56 14.27 -6.45 -2.67
CA ARG A 56 14.34 -7.78 -3.28
C ARG A 56 14.52 -8.87 -2.23
N VAL A 57 14.03 -10.07 -2.56
CA VAL A 57 14.18 -11.26 -1.70
C VAL A 57 15.66 -11.53 -1.44
N GLY A 58 15.99 -11.90 -0.20
CA GLY A 58 17.35 -12.22 0.22
C GLY A 58 18.23 -11.01 0.57
N ARG A 59 17.70 -9.79 0.50
CA ARG A 59 18.40 -8.57 0.94
C ARG A 59 17.66 -7.93 2.11
N GLN A 60 18.37 -7.70 3.22
CA GLN A 60 17.84 -6.94 4.35
C GLN A 60 17.65 -5.47 3.97
N ALA A 61 16.59 -4.87 4.50
CA ALA A 61 16.26 -3.46 4.36
C ALA A 61 15.65 -2.94 5.67
N GLU A 62 15.76 -1.64 5.90
CA GLU A 62 15.20 -1.00 7.09
C GLU A 62 13.67 -0.98 7.03
N ALA A 63 13.02 -1.51 8.07
CA ALA A 63 11.56 -1.68 8.09
C ALA A 63 10.80 -0.35 8.02
N GLY A 64 11.29 0.69 8.73
CA GLY A 64 10.69 2.02 8.70
C GLY A 64 10.76 2.67 7.33
N GLU A 65 11.89 2.48 6.64
CA GLU A 65 12.11 3.00 5.29
C GLU A 65 11.22 2.28 4.26
N PHE A 66 11.13 0.95 4.38
CA PHE A 66 10.22 0.15 3.56
C PHE A 66 8.76 0.55 3.75
N LEU A 67 8.32 0.74 5.00
CA LEU A 67 6.94 1.13 5.30
C LEU A 67 6.61 2.51 4.74
N ALA A 68 7.49 3.50 4.93
CA ALA A 68 7.31 4.85 4.39
C ALA A 68 7.18 4.83 2.86
N TRP A 69 8.03 4.06 2.18
CA TRP A 69 7.95 3.85 0.75
C TRP A 69 6.64 3.16 0.34
N LEU A 70 6.27 2.07 1.01
CA LEU A 70 5.08 1.28 0.68
C LEU A 70 3.81 2.13 0.80
N LEU A 71 3.65 2.87 1.89
CA LEU A 71 2.51 3.76 2.10
C LEU A 71 2.45 4.85 1.01
N HIS A 72 3.58 5.43 0.63
CA HIS A 72 3.62 6.39 -0.46
C HIS A 72 3.18 5.77 -1.79
N ARG A 73 3.70 4.58 -2.14
CA ARG A 73 3.35 3.89 -3.38
C ARG A 73 1.88 3.45 -3.43
N LEU A 74 1.33 2.97 -2.31
CA LEU A 74 -0.09 2.65 -2.21
C LEU A 74 -0.96 3.90 -2.35
N HIS A 75 -0.56 5.02 -1.73
CA HIS A 75 -1.27 6.29 -1.88
C HIS A 75 -1.34 6.73 -3.34
N VAL A 76 -0.21 6.74 -4.06
CA VAL A 76 -0.16 7.12 -5.48
C VAL A 76 -0.90 6.11 -6.36
N GLY A 77 -0.72 4.80 -6.11
CA GLY A 77 -1.35 3.73 -6.89
C GLY A 77 -2.88 3.64 -6.73
N LEU A 78 -3.43 4.29 -5.71
CA LEU A 78 -4.88 4.49 -5.49
C LEU A 78 -5.37 5.85 -6.02
N GLY A 79 -4.59 6.55 -6.85
CA GLY A 79 -4.96 7.87 -7.38
C GLY A 79 -4.91 9.01 -6.35
N GLY A 80 -4.22 8.78 -5.23
CA GLY A 80 -4.00 9.78 -4.20
C GLY A 80 -3.31 11.02 -4.75
N THR A 81 -3.62 12.16 -4.15
CA THR A 81 -3.03 13.46 -4.51
C THR A 81 -2.47 14.14 -3.27
N ARG A 82 -1.90 15.33 -3.44
CA ARG A 82 -1.48 16.15 -2.30
C ARG A 82 -2.63 16.60 -1.39
N ARG A 83 -3.89 16.51 -1.87
CA ARG A 83 -5.08 16.90 -1.10
C ARG A 83 -5.30 15.98 0.08
N ALA A 84 -5.74 16.57 1.19
CA ALA A 84 -6.09 15.81 2.38
C ALA A 84 -7.25 14.84 2.12
N GLY A 85 -7.14 13.60 2.62
CA GLY A 85 -8.16 12.56 2.43
C GLY A 85 -8.31 12.08 0.98
N SER A 86 -7.31 12.28 0.13
CA SER A 86 -7.40 11.89 -1.29
C SER A 86 -7.22 10.40 -1.55
N SER A 87 -6.83 9.62 -0.55
CA SER A 87 -6.89 8.17 -0.55
C SER A 87 -7.03 7.64 0.88
N VAL A 88 -7.48 6.40 1.03
CA VAL A 88 -7.58 5.73 2.35
C VAL A 88 -6.24 5.73 3.10
N VAL A 89 -5.12 5.64 2.39
CA VAL A 89 -3.79 5.69 3.01
C VAL A 89 -3.53 7.05 3.66
N HIS A 90 -3.93 8.12 2.97
CA HIS A 90 -3.79 9.48 3.49
C HIS A 90 -4.71 9.72 4.69
N GLU A 91 -5.95 9.25 4.61
CA GLU A 91 -6.95 9.35 5.68
C GLU A 91 -6.54 8.58 6.94
N CYS A 92 -5.99 7.37 6.81
CA CYS A 92 -5.63 6.55 7.96
C CYS A 92 -4.26 6.88 8.57
N PHE A 93 -3.27 7.26 7.76
CA PHE A 93 -1.87 7.31 8.21
C PHE A 93 -1.23 8.69 8.19
N ARG A 94 -1.82 9.71 7.55
CA ARG A 94 -1.22 11.05 7.58
C ARG A 94 -1.53 11.76 8.91
N GLY A 95 -0.47 12.13 9.63
CA GLY A 95 -0.51 13.10 10.73
C GLY A 95 0.06 14.48 10.35
N THR A 96 0.12 15.37 11.34
CA THR A 96 0.74 16.70 11.25
C THR A 96 1.87 16.81 12.27
N VAL A 97 2.96 17.48 11.90
CA VAL A 97 4.06 17.81 12.81
C VAL A 97 4.19 19.32 12.86
N GLU A 98 4.19 19.88 14.07
CA GLU A 98 4.49 21.28 14.32
C GLU A 98 5.94 21.38 14.81
N VAL A 99 6.73 22.24 14.19
CA VAL A 99 8.13 22.46 14.56
C VAL A 99 8.25 23.86 15.12
N THR A 100 8.52 23.96 16.42
CA THR A 100 8.77 25.22 17.12
C THR A 100 10.27 25.37 17.33
N THR A 101 10.84 26.48 16.87
CA THR A 101 12.27 26.82 17.01
C THR A 101 12.46 27.81 18.15
#